data_AF-A0AAT9LRK3-F1
#
_entry.id   AF-A0AAT9LRK3-F1
#
_cell.length_a   1.000
_cell.length_b   1.000
_cell.length_c   1.000
_cell.angle_alpha   90.00
_cell.angle_beta   90.00
_cell.angle_gamma   90.00
#
_symmetry.space_group_name_H-M   'P 1'
#
loop_
_entity.id
_entity.type
_entity.pdbx_description
1 polymer ?
#
loop_
_entity_poly.entity_id
_entity_poly.type
_entity_poly.pdbx_seq_one_letter_code
_entity_poly.pdbx_strand_id
1 'polypeptide(L)'
;MTAAIGATFPPVVAPSEVHHGDHNALMTVIDTKPIGLCNVDAIIVPTARSAPYLRRAIELAGKLNCTLVALCSKHSHAGRVAKLAEESDVEAVAVDMASVLPGLLPAFETSDLLAGTTWERRTDTSFKRNLGLLIARLMRWKHIVFLDDDIDIPEPQDLVDAVGLLHDFDAVGLTNGGYPDNSVVCHANRETGGFQETFVGGGALAVNGTCAAFFPEIYNEDWFFILGRSRLCPTAKTKGIAVQKPYDPFTDVRRARAEEFGDCLAEGVFWLLDNGKRVRDADIGYWRQFLNMRQQFITEVLARASVQPMEEKERGPMIAALKAARGRCQTVDPELCVNYLQAWHKDRTRWSTYLKHQEFLFGRRESPTVKDVLRHLGLQAAGRHIQGLSVLRSVC
;
A
#
# COMPACT_ATOMS: atom_id res chain seq x y z
N MET A 1 -12.58 26.74 -21.49
CA MET A 1 -13.95 26.31 -21.12
C MET A 1 -13.82 25.27 -20.02
N THR A 2 -14.05 25.70 -18.79
CA THR A 2 -13.98 24.92 -17.55
C THR A 2 -15.27 24.12 -17.40
N ALA A 3 -15.23 22.81 -17.63
CA ALA A 3 -16.34 21.93 -17.29
C ALA A 3 -16.29 21.62 -15.79
N ALA A 4 -17.18 22.24 -15.03
CA ALA A 4 -17.47 21.85 -13.66
C ALA A 4 -18.21 20.50 -13.70
N ILE A 5 -17.56 19.43 -13.23
CA ILE A 5 -18.22 18.15 -12.99
C ILE A 5 -18.88 18.26 -11.61
N GLY A 6 -20.07 18.83 -11.57
CA GLY A 6 -20.97 18.71 -10.43
C GLY A 6 -21.67 17.36 -10.51
N ALA A 7 -21.01 16.29 -10.05
CA ALA A 7 -21.71 15.04 -9.80
C ALA A 7 -22.58 15.23 -8.55
N THR A 8 -23.88 15.40 -8.75
CA THR A 8 -24.86 15.24 -7.67
C THR A 8 -24.85 13.78 -7.25
N PHE A 9 -24.12 13.45 -6.19
CA PHE A 9 -24.12 12.11 -5.63
C PHE A 9 -25.54 11.80 -5.12
N PRO A 10 -26.10 10.62 -5.45
CA PRO A 10 -27.36 10.19 -4.86
C PRO A 10 -27.25 10.12 -3.33
N PRO A 11 -28.37 10.22 -2.59
CA PRO A 11 -28.35 10.08 -1.14
C PRO A 11 -27.72 8.75 -0.75
N VAL A 12 -26.74 8.81 0.16
CA VAL A 12 -26.02 7.65 0.67
C VAL A 12 -27.02 6.70 1.34
N VAL A 13 -27.11 5.48 0.82
CA VAL A 13 -27.88 4.40 1.46
C VAL A 13 -27.13 3.95 2.71
N ALA A 14 -27.86 3.73 3.80
CA ALA A 14 -27.33 3.25 5.07
C ALA A 14 -26.48 1.96 4.90
N PRO A 15 -25.54 1.65 5.82
CA PRO A 15 -24.70 0.46 5.74
C PRO A 15 -25.56 -0.79 5.50
N SER A 16 -25.16 -1.65 4.55
CA SER A 16 -25.85 -2.93 4.38
C SER A 16 -25.39 -3.90 5.47
N GLU A 17 -26.27 -4.81 5.91
CA GLU A 17 -25.93 -5.85 6.88
C GLU A 17 -24.81 -6.80 6.38
N VAL A 18 -24.49 -6.72 5.08
CA VAL A 18 -23.52 -7.57 4.38
C VAL A 18 -22.24 -6.83 3.96
N HIS A 19 -22.08 -5.55 4.35
CA HIS A 19 -20.87 -4.77 4.09
C HIS A 19 -20.53 -3.76 5.20
N HIS A 20 -19.29 -3.79 5.67
CA HIS A 20 -18.74 -2.77 6.57
C HIS A 20 -18.06 -1.67 5.74
N GLY A 21 -18.76 -0.57 5.49
CA GLY A 21 -18.24 0.52 4.67
C GLY A 21 -17.11 1.34 5.28
N ASP A 22 -16.78 1.17 6.56
CA ASP A 22 -15.77 1.96 7.27
C ASP A 22 -15.07 1.13 8.36
N HIS A 23 -13.74 1.21 8.40
CA HIS A 23 -12.88 0.56 9.39
C HIS A 23 -12.11 1.56 10.26
N ASN A 24 -12.36 2.87 10.12
CA ASN A 24 -11.58 3.92 10.80
C ASN A 24 -11.58 3.79 12.33
N ALA A 25 -12.57 3.12 12.92
CA ALA A 25 -12.62 2.81 14.35
C ALA A 25 -11.45 1.91 14.82
N LEU A 26 -10.77 1.21 13.91
CA LEU A 26 -9.58 0.40 14.22
C LEU A 26 -8.31 1.23 14.38
N MET A 27 -8.33 2.50 13.97
CA MET A 27 -7.16 3.39 13.99
C MET A 27 -7.36 4.55 14.96
N THR A 28 -6.25 5.19 15.33
CA THR A 28 -6.30 6.48 16.01
C THR A 28 -6.35 7.61 14.98
N VAL A 29 -7.43 8.38 14.97
CA VAL A 29 -7.51 9.60 14.14
C VAL A 29 -6.86 10.74 14.90
N ILE A 30 -5.84 11.36 14.29
CA ILE A 30 -5.08 12.45 14.91
C ILE A 30 -5.64 13.78 14.42
N ASP A 31 -6.32 14.47 15.34
CA ASP A 31 -6.98 15.75 15.05
C ASP A 31 -6.08 16.97 15.19
N THR A 32 -4.97 16.84 15.92
CA THR A 32 -4.02 17.91 16.23
C THR A 32 -2.72 17.74 15.47
N LYS A 33 -2.21 18.82 14.87
CA LYS A 33 -0.89 18.80 14.22
C LYS A 33 0.20 18.59 15.29
N PRO A 34 1.08 17.59 15.14
CA PRO A 34 2.28 17.47 15.96
C PRO A 34 3.08 18.79 15.94
N ILE A 35 3.63 19.19 17.09
CA ILE A 35 4.32 20.49 17.25
C ILE A 35 5.83 20.35 16.96
N GLY A 36 6.33 19.14 16.71
CA GLY A 36 7.76 18.85 16.53
C GLY A 36 8.22 18.80 15.07
N LEU A 37 9.46 19.23 14.83
CA LEU A 37 10.14 19.00 13.55
C LEU A 37 10.78 17.61 13.57
N CYS A 38 10.31 16.72 12.70
CA CYS A 38 10.88 15.39 12.48
C CYS A 38 11.41 15.27 11.05
N ASN A 39 12.62 14.74 10.89
CA ASN A 39 13.17 14.55 9.55
C ASN A 39 12.62 13.26 8.94
N VAL A 40 12.14 13.34 7.70
CA VAL A 40 11.90 12.19 6.83
C VAL A 40 13.26 11.73 6.33
N ASP A 41 13.65 10.49 6.60
CA ASP A 41 14.93 9.94 6.15
C ASP A 41 14.89 9.61 4.66
N ALA A 42 13.80 9.00 4.20
CA ALA A 42 13.63 8.62 2.81
C ALA A 42 12.17 8.51 2.38
N ILE A 43 11.94 8.80 1.09
CA ILE A 43 10.70 8.48 0.38
C ILE A 43 11.00 7.32 -0.55
N ILE A 44 10.24 6.23 -0.41
CA ILE A 44 10.38 5.01 -1.21
C ILE A 44 9.20 4.91 -2.16
N VAL A 45 9.48 4.90 -3.47
CA VAL A 45 8.47 4.88 -4.51
C VAL A 45 8.57 3.61 -5.36
N PRO A 46 7.66 2.63 -5.17
CA PRO A 46 7.47 1.57 -6.13
C PRO A 46 6.83 2.14 -7.40
N THR A 47 7.50 2.01 -8.55
CA THR A 47 6.99 2.60 -9.80
C THR A 47 7.02 1.61 -10.96
N ALA A 48 5.95 1.63 -11.76
CA ALA A 48 5.85 0.89 -13.01
C ALA A 48 5.57 1.80 -14.22
N ARG A 49 5.29 3.08 -13.95
CA ARG A 49 4.96 4.12 -14.93
C ARG A 49 6.23 4.85 -15.37
N SER A 50 6.15 5.59 -16.46
CA SER A 50 7.31 6.32 -16.98
C SER A 50 7.81 7.38 -15.99
N ALA A 51 9.10 7.70 -16.06
CA ALA A 51 9.77 8.65 -15.15
C ALA A 51 9.02 9.99 -14.89
N PRO A 52 8.29 10.61 -15.85
CA PRO A 52 7.53 11.82 -15.57
C PRO A 52 6.50 11.72 -14.43
N TYR A 53 5.99 10.53 -14.12
CA TYR A 53 5.08 10.31 -12.99
C TYR A 53 5.76 10.60 -11.65
N LEU A 54 7.08 10.37 -11.55
CA LEU A 54 7.86 10.59 -10.33
C LEU A 54 8.24 12.06 -10.08
N ARG A 55 7.91 12.99 -10.98
CA ARG A 55 8.32 14.40 -10.83
C ARG A 55 7.86 14.99 -9.48
N ARG A 56 6.63 14.64 -9.04
CA ARG A 56 6.11 15.09 -7.75
C ARG A 56 6.85 14.49 -6.55
N ALA A 57 7.14 13.20 -6.59
CA ALA A 57 7.92 12.55 -5.54
C ALA A 57 9.37 13.10 -5.45
N ILE A 58 9.99 13.41 -6.60
CA ILE A 58 11.31 14.06 -6.68
C ILE A 58 11.24 15.46 -6.05
N GLU A 59 10.29 16.30 -6.47
CA GLU A 59 10.09 17.64 -5.91
C GLU A 59 9.84 17.59 -4.39
N LEU A 60 9.04 16.61 -3.94
CA LEU A 60 8.73 16.41 -2.53
C LEU A 60 9.97 16.02 -1.71
N ALA A 61 10.77 15.07 -2.22
CA ALA A 61 12.03 14.68 -1.58
C ALA A 61 13.01 15.86 -1.48
N GLY A 62 13.07 16.71 -2.51
CA GLY A 62 13.87 17.94 -2.47
C GLY A 62 13.39 18.93 -1.40
N LYS A 63 12.07 19.15 -1.29
CA LYS A 63 11.50 20.03 -0.24
C LYS A 63 11.74 19.52 1.17
N LEU A 64 11.75 18.20 1.35
CA LEU A 64 12.00 17.55 2.65
C LEU A 64 13.48 17.29 2.92
N ASN A 65 14.34 17.56 1.94
CA ASN A 65 15.78 17.27 2.00
C ASN A 65 16.07 15.81 2.43
N CYS A 66 15.33 14.86 1.85
CA CYS A 66 15.45 13.43 2.14
C CYS A 66 15.86 12.63 0.89
N THR A 67 16.36 11.41 1.08
CA THR A 67 16.71 10.54 -0.05
C THR A 67 15.46 10.00 -0.74
N LEU A 68 15.38 10.11 -2.06
CA LEU A 68 14.38 9.40 -2.86
C LEU A 68 14.90 8.00 -3.24
N VAL A 69 14.14 6.95 -2.98
CA VAL A 69 14.43 5.59 -3.47
C VAL A 69 13.35 5.18 -4.47
N ALA A 70 13.70 5.12 -5.74
CA ALA A 70 12.80 4.69 -6.81
C ALA A 70 13.08 3.25 -7.23
N LEU A 71 12.05 2.41 -7.18
CA LEU A 71 12.15 0.99 -7.53
C LEU A 71 11.39 0.73 -8.83
N CYS A 72 12.15 0.63 -9.92
CA CYS A 72 11.67 0.78 -11.29
C CYS A 72 11.40 -0.55 -11.98
N SER A 73 10.20 -0.73 -12.53
CA SER A 73 9.93 -1.84 -13.46
C SER A 73 9.01 -1.41 -14.61
N LYS A 74 8.76 -2.33 -15.54
CA LYS A 74 7.89 -2.12 -16.71
C LYS A 74 8.30 -0.88 -17.52
N HIS A 75 7.53 0.21 -17.46
CA HIS A 75 7.79 1.44 -18.21
C HIS A 75 8.67 2.44 -17.45
N SER A 76 9.03 2.12 -16.21
CA SER A 76 9.98 2.88 -15.40
C SER A 76 11.39 2.35 -15.58
N HIS A 77 12.37 3.25 -15.65
CA HIS A 77 13.79 2.90 -15.85
C HIS A 77 14.67 3.75 -14.94
N ALA A 78 15.58 3.12 -14.21
CA ALA A 78 16.41 3.77 -13.20
C ALA A 78 17.22 4.94 -13.76
N GLY A 79 17.88 4.78 -14.91
CA GLY A 79 18.67 5.85 -15.53
C GLY A 79 17.86 7.10 -15.88
N ARG A 80 16.59 6.95 -16.28
CA ARG A 80 15.71 8.10 -16.58
C ARG A 80 15.26 8.82 -15.31
N VAL A 81 14.98 8.05 -14.25
CA VAL A 81 14.61 8.61 -12.94
C VAL A 81 15.80 9.36 -12.34
N ALA A 82 16.99 8.75 -12.37
CA ALA A 82 18.23 9.36 -11.91
C ALA A 82 18.52 10.69 -12.61
N LYS A 83 18.36 10.75 -13.94
CA LYS A 83 18.51 11.98 -14.71
C LYS A 83 17.51 13.06 -14.29
N LEU A 84 16.23 12.69 -14.10
CA LEU A 84 15.20 13.64 -13.69
C LEU A 84 15.45 14.20 -12.28
N ALA A 85 15.95 13.36 -11.37
CA ALA A 85 16.33 13.79 -10.03
C ALA A 85 17.57 14.71 -10.05
N GLU A 86 18.56 14.39 -10.88
CA GLU A 86 19.75 15.23 -11.08
C GLU A 86 19.40 16.61 -11.65
N GLU A 87 18.49 16.68 -12.62
CA GLU A 87 17.96 17.95 -13.16
C GLU A 87 17.21 18.79 -12.11
N SER A 88 16.78 18.16 -11.02
CA SER A 88 16.06 18.78 -9.91
C SER A 88 16.94 19.01 -8.66
N ASP A 89 18.23 18.68 -8.73
CA ASP A 89 19.20 18.71 -7.62
C ASP A 89 18.74 17.91 -6.37
N VAL A 90 18.13 16.75 -6.60
CA VAL A 90 17.60 15.87 -5.55
C VAL A 90 18.48 14.63 -5.39
N GLU A 91 18.77 14.25 -4.15
CA GLU A 91 19.41 12.96 -3.87
C GLU A 91 18.44 11.82 -4.17
N ALA A 92 18.77 10.99 -5.15
CA ALA A 92 17.93 9.89 -5.56
C ALA A 92 18.75 8.64 -5.89
N VAL A 93 18.17 7.50 -5.53
CA VAL A 93 18.66 6.16 -5.82
C VAL A 93 17.59 5.43 -6.59
N ALA A 94 17.87 5.13 -7.85
CA ALA A 94 16.94 4.41 -8.70
C ALA A 94 17.49 3.02 -9.02
N VAL A 95 16.69 1.98 -8.81
CA VAL A 95 17.05 0.57 -9.04
C VAL A 95 16.12 -0.02 -10.09
N ASP A 96 16.68 -0.63 -11.13
CA ASP A 96 15.90 -1.39 -12.10
C ASP A 96 15.62 -2.80 -11.56
N MET A 97 14.35 -3.12 -11.32
CA MET A 97 13.94 -4.41 -10.75
C MET A 97 14.34 -5.61 -11.62
N ALA A 98 14.51 -5.43 -12.92
CA ALA A 98 15.00 -6.46 -13.83
C ALA A 98 16.47 -6.87 -13.56
N SER A 99 17.25 -6.02 -12.87
CA SER A 99 18.64 -6.28 -12.47
C SER A 99 18.77 -6.91 -11.08
N VAL A 100 17.66 -7.01 -10.33
CA VAL A 100 17.66 -7.56 -8.97
C VAL A 100 17.74 -9.08 -9.06
N LEU A 101 18.68 -9.66 -8.31
CA LEU A 101 18.90 -11.11 -8.30
C LEU A 101 17.66 -11.85 -7.75
N PRO A 102 17.22 -12.94 -8.40
CA PRO A 102 16.27 -13.86 -7.81
C PRO A 102 16.76 -14.36 -6.45
N GLY A 103 15.87 -14.41 -5.46
CA GLY A 103 16.21 -14.85 -4.10
C GLY A 103 16.89 -13.79 -3.23
N LEU A 104 17.00 -12.53 -3.68
CA LEU A 104 17.45 -11.44 -2.81
C LEU A 104 16.56 -11.35 -1.55
N LEU A 105 15.24 -11.36 -1.75
CA LEU A 105 14.26 -11.46 -0.67
C LEU A 105 13.89 -12.92 -0.41
N PRO A 106 13.50 -13.30 0.82
CA PRO A 106 13.10 -14.67 1.11
C PRO A 106 11.85 -15.05 0.30
N ALA A 107 11.78 -16.31 -0.13
CA ALA A 107 10.53 -16.89 -0.63
C ALA A 107 9.52 -16.92 0.52
N PHE A 108 8.28 -16.50 0.25
CA PHE A 108 7.20 -16.46 1.24
C PHE A 108 6.21 -17.60 0.98
N GLU A 109 5.78 -18.30 2.03
CA GLU A 109 4.74 -19.32 1.96
C GLU A 109 3.42 -18.76 1.39
N THR A 110 3.11 -17.49 1.65
CA THR A 110 1.95 -16.82 1.04
C THR A 110 2.06 -16.74 -0.47
N SER A 111 3.27 -16.53 -1.00
CA SER A 111 3.50 -16.48 -2.45
C SER A 111 3.45 -17.88 -3.05
N ASP A 112 4.10 -18.85 -2.41
CA ASP A 112 4.11 -20.25 -2.86
C ASP A 112 2.71 -20.85 -2.89
N LEU A 113 1.85 -20.50 -1.92
CA LEU A 113 0.45 -20.95 -1.86
C LEU A 113 -0.38 -20.48 -3.06
N LEU A 114 -0.08 -19.30 -3.61
CA LEU A 114 -0.81 -18.72 -4.73
C LEU A 114 -0.16 -18.97 -6.09
N ALA A 115 1.13 -19.34 -6.12
CA ALA A 115 1.91 -19.54 -7.34
C ALA A 115 1.26 -20.59 -8.27
N GLY A 116 1.17 -20.27 -9.57
CA GLY A 116 0.57 -21.15 -10.57
C GLY A 116 -0.96 -21.30 -10.47
N THR A 117 -1.59 -20.66 -9.49
CA THR A 117 -3.04 -20.64 -9.34
C THR A 117 -3.63 -19.42 -10.04
N THR A 118 -4.96 -19.37 -10.08
CA THR A 118 -5.66 -18.19 -10.61
C THR A 118 -5.57 -16.97 -9.68
N TRP A 119 -5.00 -17.12 -8.47
CA TRP A 119 -4.81 -16.08 -7.45
C TRP A 119 -3.41 -15.46 -7.47
N GLU A 120 -2.49 -16.02 -8.27
CA GLU A 120 -1.14 -15.50 -8.41
C GLU A 120 -1.15 -14.05 -8.90
N ARG A 121 -0.48 -13.17 -8.17
CA ARG A 121 -0.28 -11.79 -8.59
C ARG A 121 0.89 -11.69 -9.56
N ARG A 122 0.73 -10.80 -10.54
CA ARG A 122 1.75 -10.48 -11.56
C ARG A 122 2.23 -9.03 -11.45
N THR A 123 2.20 -8.52 -10.22
CA THR A 123 2.76 -7.24 -9.84
C THR A 123 4.05 -7.46 -9.07
N ASP A 124 4.81 -6.41 -8.87
CA ASP A 124 6.03 -6.42 -8.06
C ASP A 124 5.99 -5.37 -6.95
N THR A 125 4.80 -4.83 -6.65
CA THR A 125 4.63 -3.77 -5.65
C THR A 125 5.08 -4.24 -4.26
N SER A 126 4.61 -5.40 -3.80
CA SER A 126 5.01 -5.94 -2.50
C SER A 126 6.50 -6.25 -2.44
N PHE A 127 7.07 -6.83 -3.51
CA PHE A 127 8.51 -7.05 -3.61
C PHE A 127 9.30 -5.74 -3.50
N LYS A 128 8.90 -4.70 -4.23
CA LYS A 128 9.53 -3.36 -4.16
C LYS A 128 9.42 -2.76 -2.76
N ARG A 129 8.24 -2.77 -2.15
CA ARG A 129 8.06 -2.23 -0.79
C ARG A 129 8.92 -2.97 0.23
N ASN A 130 8.99 -4.30 0.16
CA ASN A 130 9.88 -5.10 1.01
C ASN A 130 11.38 -4.83 0.76
N LEU A 131 11.79 -4.63 -0.51
CA LEU A 131 13.15 -4.22 -0.82
C LEU A 131 13.46 -2.83 -0.23
N GLY A 132 12.49 -1.92 -0.28
CA GLY A 132 12.54 -0.62 0.38
C GLY A 132 12.76 -0.74 1.89
N LEU A 133 12.00 -1.61 2.56
CA LEU A 133 12.18 -1.92 3.99
C LEU A 133 13.58 -2.45 4.29
N LEU A 134 14.09 -3.37 3.47
CA LEU A 134 15.44 -3.92 3.64
C LEU A 134 16.51 -2.84 3.50
N ILE A 135 16.41 -1.98 2.48
CA ILE A 135 17.32 -0.84 2.29
C ILE A 135 17.26 0.08 3.51
N ALA A 136 16.06 0.46 3.95
CA ALA A 136 15.87 1.32 5.11
C ALA A 136 16.47 0.72 6.40
N ARG A 137 16.27 -0.58 6.62
CA ARG A 137 16.81 -1.32 7.75
C ARG A 137 18.34 -1.27 7.78
N LEU A 138 18.99 -1.53 6.65
CA LEU A 138 20.45 -1.52 6.53
C LEU A 138 21.03 -0.10 6.56
N MET A 139 20.28 0.90 6.06
CA MET A 139 20.61 2.31 6.17
C MET A 139 20.39 2.87 7.57
N ARG A 140 19.67 2.14 8.45
CA ARG A 140 19.23 2.59 9.78
C ARG A 140 18.32 3.81 9.73
N TRP A 141 17.61 3.98 8.62
CA TRP A 141 16.55 4.97 8.52
C TRP A 141 15.43 4.59 9.49
N LYS A 142 14.97 5.57 10.26
CA LYS A 142 13.88 5.41 11.22
C LYS A 142 12.56 5.88 10.62
N HIS A 143 12.58 6.97 9.86
CA HIS A 143 11.39 7.67 9.40
C HIS A 143 11.30 7.58 7.88
N ILE A 144 10.71 6.50 7.37
CA ILE A 144 10.54 6.32 5.92
C ILE A 144 9.08 6.48 5.53
N VAL A 145 8.85 6.90 4.29
CA VAL A 145 7.52 7.02 3.71
C VAL A 145 7.45 6.17 2.45
N PHE A 146 6.46 5.28 2.37
CA PHE A 146 6.04 4.70 1.10
C PHE A 146 5.08 5.65 0.41
N LEU A 147 5.33 5.91 -0.87
CA LEU A 147 4.52 6.81 -1.69
C LEU A 147 4.33 6.18 -3.07
N ASP A 148 3.10 6.06 -3.55
CA ASP A 148 2.84 5.58 -4.90
C ASP A 148 3.12 6.67 -5.96
N ASP A 149 3.50 6.28 -7.17
CA ASP A 149 3.96 7.20 -8.23
C ASP A 149 2.85 8.06 -8.87
N ASP A 150 1.59 7.87 -8.47
CA ASP A 150 0.42 8.64 -8.88
C ASP A 150 -0.24 9.44 -7.74
N ILE A 151 0.36 9.44 -6.54
CA ILE A 151 -0.07 10.22 -5.39
C ILE A 151 0.66 11.57 -5.35
N ASP A 152 -0.08 12.64 -5.06
CA ASP A 152 0.45 13.97 -4.80
C ASP A 152 0.30 14.33 -3.32
N ILE A 153 1.34 14.89 -2.72
CA ILE A 153 1.31 15.43 -1.36
C ILE A 153 1.40 16.96 -1.47
N PRO A 154 0.28 17.69 -1.36
CA PRO A 154 0.28 19.14 -1.57
C PRO A 154 1.12 19.89 -0.53
N GLU A 155 1.09 19.43 0.72
CA GLU A 155 1.79 20.03 1.85
C GLU A 155 2.86 19.07 2.39
N PRO A 156 4.16 19.29 2.12
CA PRO A 156 5.24 18.45 2.62
C PRO A 156 5.24 18.27 4.14
N GLN A 157 4.77 19.28 4.89
CA GLN A 157 4.65 19.19 6.35
C GLN A 157 3.74 18.05 6.80
N ASP A 158 2.78 17.62 5.97
CA ASP A 158 1.92 16.48 6.29
C ASP A 158 2.70 15.16 6.44
N LEU A 159 3.81 14.98 5.69
CA LEU A 159 4.71 13.83 5.87
C LEU A 159 5.58 13.98 7.12
N VAL A 160 6.04 15.20 7.42
CA VAL A 160 6.80 15.50 8.64
C VAL A 160 5.96 15.18 9.89
N ASP A 161 4.70 15.61 9.88
CA ASP A 161 3.74 15.34 10.95
C ASP A 161 3.49 13.83 11.08
N ALA A 162 3.33 13.12 9.95
CA ALA A 162 3.11 11.67 9.94
C ALA A 162 4.32 10.90 10.50
N VAL A 163 5.55 11.21 10.08
CA VAL A 163 6.73 10.52 10.62
C VAL A 163 7.01 10.90 12.07
N GLY A 164 6.65 12.12 12.48
CA GLY A 164 6.74 12.57 13.87
C GLY A 164 5.91 11.73 14.83
N LEU A 165 4.88 11.03 14.36
CA LEU A 165 4.02 10.14 15.14
C LEU A 165 4.57 8.70 15.26
N LEU A 166 5.64 8.34 14.56
CA LEU A 166 6.20 6.98 14.57
C LEU A 166 6.89 6.58 15.89
N HIS A 167 6.90 7.45 16.89
CA HIS A 167 7.30 7.11 18.26
C HIS A 167 6.20 6.36 19.02
N ASP A 168 4.94 6.66 18.72
CA ASP A 168 3.76 6.06 19.37
C ASP A 168 3.04 5.05 18.48
N PHE A 169 3.25 5.13 17.16
CA PHE A 169 2.57 4.30 16.16
C PHE A 169 3.57 3.53 15.29
N ASP A 170 3.21 2.30 14.90
CA ASP A 170 4.00 1.47 14.00
C ASP A 170 3.88 1.93 12.54
N ALA A 171 2.72 2.51 12.18
CA ALA A 171 2.42 3.04 10.87
C ALA A 171 1.46 4.23 10.96
N VAL A 172 1.65 5.22 10.08
CA VAL A 172 0.85 6.45 10.05
C VAL A 172 0.51 6.77 8.61
N GLY A 173 -0.79 6.76 8.30
CA GLY A 173 -1.30 7.15 6.98
C GLY A 173 -1.80 8.58 6.95
N LEU A 174 -1.84 9.14 5.75
CA LEU A 174 -2.51 10.41 5.48
C LEU A 174 -3.99 10.14 5.13
N THR A 175 -4.80 11.19 5.18
CA THR A 175 -6.18 11.15 4.66
C THR A 175 -6.14 11.14 3.14
N ASN A 176 -6.88 10.19 2.53
CA ASN A 176 -7.03 10.14 1.08
C ASN A 176 -7.90 11.30 0.59
N GLY A 177 -7.31 12.14 -0.25
CA GLY A 177 -7.99 13.20 -0.98
C GLY A 177 -8.04 12.90 -2.48
N GLY A 178 -8.84 13.67 -3.21
CA GLY A 178 -8.99 13.47 -4.65
C GLY A 178 -9.86 12.25 -4.98
N TYR A 179 -9.37 11.35 -5.83
CA TYR A 179 -10.09 10.13 -6.19
C TYR A 179 -9.95 9.09 -5.06
N PRO A 180 -11.00 8.32 -4.72
CA PRO A 180 -10.92 7.39 -3.59
C PRO A 180 -10.05 6.18 -3.93
N ASP A 181 -9.23 5.75 -2.97
CA ASP A 181 -8.41 4.55 -3.09
C ASP A 181 -9.18 3.34 -2.57
N ASN A 182 -9.97 2.73 -3.45
CA ASN A 182 -10.80 1.58 -3.14
C ASN A 182 -10.62 0.51 -4.22
N SER A 183 -11.03 -0.73 -3.91
CA SER A 183 -11.12 -1.79 -4.92
C SER A 183 -12.23 -1.50 -5.93
N VAL A 184 -12.24 -2.24 -7.04
CA VAL A 184 -13.27 -2.10 -8.08
C VAL A 184 -14.70 -2.27 -7.53
N VAL A 185 -14.92 -3.24 -6.63
CA VAL A 185 -16.25 -3.46 -6.03
C VAL A 185 -16.65 -2.30 -5.13
N CYS A 186 -15.71 -1.79 -4.33
CA CYS A 186 -15.96 -0.69 -3.41
C CYS A 186 -16.17 0.65 -4.17
N HIS A 187 -15.49 0.87 -5.29
CA HIS A 187 -15.80 1.97 -6.22
C HIS A 187 -17.23 1.88 -6.76
N ALA A 188 -17.62 0.71 -7.29
CA ALA A 188 -18.98 0.51 -7.77
C ALA A 188 -20.02 0.67 -6.65
N ASN A 189 -19.72 0.24 -5.42
CA ASN A 189 -20.59 0.47 -4.26
C ASN A 189 -20.81 1.97 -4.04
N ARG A 190 -19.74 2.76 -4.01
CA ARG A 190 -19.79 4.23 -3.86
C ARG A 190 -20.56 4.91 -5.00
N GLU A 191 -20.23 4.58 -6.24
CA GLU A 191 -20.87 5.18 -7.43
C GLU A 191 -22.35 4.81 -7.53
N THR A 192 -22.74 3.66 -6.95
CA THR A 192 -24.13 3.22 -6.86
C THR A 192 -24.88 3.67 -5.61
N GLY A 193 -24.35 4.68 -4.91
CA GLY A 193 -24.98 5.31 -3.75
C GLY A 193 -24.81 4.56 -2.43
N GLY A 194 -23.98 3.52 -2.40
CA GLY A 194 -23.60 2.84 -1.15
C GLY A 194 -22.57 3.64 -0.37
N PHE A 195 -22.59 3.50 0.96
CA PHE A 195 -21.56 4.08 1.82
C PHE A 195 -20.24 3.29 1.69
N GLN A 196 -19.16 4.01 1.47
CA GLN A 196 -17.80 3.48 1.44
C GLN A 196 -16.82 4.57 1.87
N GLU A 197 -16.04 4.29 2.90
CA GLU A 197 -14.89 5.08 3.29
C GLU A 197 -13.60 4.49 2.72
N THR A 198 -12.55 5.32 2.74
CA THR A 198 -11.18 4.88 2.49
C THR A 198 -10.48 4.61 3.81
N PHE A 199 -9.58 3.63 3.80
CA PHE A 199 -8.67 3.36 4.91
C PHE A 199 -7.28 3.93 4.62
N VAL A 200 -6.38 3.93 5.61
CA VAL A 200 -4.96 4.23 5.32
C VAL A 200 -4.40 3.13 4.41
N GLY A 201 -3.59 3.53 3.44
CA GLY A 201 -3.01 2.61 2.46
C GLY A 201 -1.57 2.95 2.12
N GLY A 202 -0.90 2.04 1.43
CA GLY A 202 0.49 2.15 1.00
C GLY A 202 0.74 3.26 -0.02
N GLY A 203 -0.31 3.91 -0.53
CA GLY A 203 -0.22 5.08 -1.40
C GLY A 203 0.47 6.27 -0.74
N ALA A 204 0.32 6.45 0.58
CA ALA A 204 1.06 7.41 1.39
C ALA A 204 1.12 6.92 2.85
N LEU A 205 2.15 6.13 3.17
CA LEU A 205 2.28 5.45 4.46
C LEU A 205 3.66 5.73 5.09
N ALA A 206 3.68 6.46 6.20
CA ALA A 206 4.86 6.61 7.03
C ALA A 206 5.02 5.37 7.93
N VAL A 207 6.23 4.82 7.99
CA VAL A 207 6.52 3.62 8.79
C VAL A 207 7.89 3.72 9.44
N ASN A 208 8.07 2.98 10.53
CA ASN A 208 9.38 2.87 11.14
C ASN A 208 10.29 1.93 10.32
N GLY A 209 11.44 2.39 9.85
CA GLY A 209 12.39 1.56 9.08
C GLY A 209 13.01 0.40 9.88
N THR A 210 12.77 0.34 11.19
CA THR A 210 13.13 -0.79 12.05
C THR A 210 12.02 -1.83 12.23
N CYS A 211 10.85 -1.63 11.60
CA CYS A 211 9.72 -2.53 11.74
C CYS A 211 10.06 -3.94 11.22
N ALA A 212 9.40 -4.94 11.81
CA ALA A 212 9.52 -6.34 11.42
C ALA A 212 8.29 -6.83 10.62
N ALA A 213 7.44 -5.90 10.19
CA ALA A 213 6.33 -6.19 9.27
C ALA A 213 6.84 -6.28 7.83
N PHE A 214 6.04 -6.89 6.95
CA PHE A 214 6.33 -7.06 5.54
C PHE A 214 5.04 -6.94 4.73
N PHE A 215 5.19 -6.67 3.43
CA PHE A 215 4.11 -6.62 2.47
C PHE A 215 4.00 -7.99 1.77
N PRO A 216 2.97 -8.80 2.04
CA PRO A 216 2.78 -10.05 1.29
C PRO A 216 2.37 -9.77 -0.16
N GLU A 217 2.62 -10.71 -1.08
CA GLU A 217 2.24 -10.55 -2.50
C GLU A 217 0.74 -10.85 -2.70
N ILE A 218 -0.12 -9.92 -2.27
CA ILE A 218 -1.57 -9.94 -2.39
C ILE A 218 -2.12 -8.52 -2.65
N TYR A 219 -3.38 -8.37 -3.07
CA TYR A 219 -4.02 -7.04 -3.05
C TYR A 219 -4.30 -6.60 -1.62
N ASN A 220 -4.24 -5.30 -1.34
CA ASN A 220 -4.26 -4.73 0.01
C ASN A 220 -3.11 -5.26 0.88
N GLU A 221 -1.91 -5.43 0.30
CA GLU A 221 -0.73 -5.89 1.03
C GLU A 221 -0.32 -4.96 2.19
N ASP A 222 -0.71 -3.69 2.09
CA ASP A 222 -0.56 -2.64 3.10
C ASP A 222 -1.43 -2.89 4.33
N TRP A 223 -2.66 -3.39 4.17
CA TRP A 223 -3.51 -3.78 5.29
C TRP A 223 -2.89 -4.94 6.08
N PHE A 224 -2.25 -5.87 5.38
CA PHE A 224 -1.50 -6.96 6.02
C PHE A 224 -0.18 -6.51 6.65
N PHE A 225 0.43 -5.45 6.12
CA PHE A 225 1.63 -4.85 6.71
C PHE A 225 1.31 -4.26 8.09
N ILE A 226 0.21 -3.52 8.23
CA ILE A 226 -0.25 -2.95 9.51
C ILE A 226 -1.00 -3.94 10.41
N LEU A 227 -1.36 -5.11 9.89
CA LEU A 227 -1.98 -6.16 10.69
C LEU A 227 -0.94 -6.75 11.65
N GLY A 228 -1.18 -6.69 12.95
CA GLY A 228 -0.35 -7.38 13.95
C GLY A 228 -0.72 -8.85 14.11
N ARG A 229 0.00 -9.59 14.97
CA ARG A 229 -0.23 -11.04 15.18
C ARG A 229 -1.64 -11.42 15.63
N SER A 230 -2.38 -10.51 16.24
CA SER A 230 -3.72 -10.79 16.79
C SER A 230 -4.72 -9.66 16.57
N ARG A 231 -4.24 -8.43 16.43
CA ARG A 231 -5.00 -7.19 16.22
C ARG A 231 -4.19 -6.29 15.29
N LEU A 232 -4.78 -5.19 14.84
CA LEU A 232 -4.04 -4.13 14.16
C LEU A 232 -2.87 -3.66 15.04
N CYS A 233 -1.71 -3.42 14.43
CA CYS A 233 -0.63 -2.70 15.10
C CYS A 233 -1.09 -1.27 15.41
N PRO A 234 -0.50 -0.59 16.43
CA PRO A 234 -0.76 0.84 16.65
C PRO A 234 -0.63 1.62 15.34
N THR A 235 -1.76 2.09 14.82
CA THR A 235 -1.84 2.74 13.51
C THR A 235 -2.64 4.03 13.66
N ALA A 236 -2.12 5.09 13.08
CA ALA A 236 -2.76 6.40 13.09
C ALA A 236 -3.10 6.88 11.67
N LYS A 237 -4.10 7.75 11.59
CA LYS A 237 -4.44 8.53 10.40
C LYS A 237 -4.37 10.01 10.74
N THR A 238 -3.56 10.77 10.01
CA THR A 238 -3.48 12.23 10.16
C THR A 238 -4.51 12.93 9.27
N LYS A 239 -4.74 14.23 9.53
CA LYS A 239 -5.51 15.11 8.63
C LYS A 239 -4.72 15.58 7.40
N GLY A 240 -3.44 15.24 7.31
CA GLY A 240 -2.65 15.53 6.13
C GLY A 240 -3.23 14.84 4.91
N ILE A 241 -3.06 15.42 3.72
CA ILE A 241 -3.79 14.98 2.52
C ILE A 241 -2.83 14.30 1.53
N ALA A 242 -3.17 13.07 1.15
CA ALA A 242 -2.58 12.39 0.00
C ALA A 242 -3.60 12.37 -1.16
N VAL A 243 -3.30 13.06 -2.25
CA VAL A 243 -4.24 13.26 -3.36
C VAL A 243 -3.99 12.21 -4.45
N GLN A 244 -4.95 11.31 -4.63
CA GLN A 244 -4.91 10.35 -5.73
C GLN A 244 -5.49 10.96 -7.02
N LYS A 245 -4.78 10.76 -8.13
CA LYS A 245 -5.24 11.18 -9.45
C LYS A 245 -6.47 10.38 -9.89
N PRO A 246 -7.45 11.00 -10.57
CA PRO A 246 -8.57 10.28 -11.15
C PRO A 246 -8.13 9.20 -12.13
N TYR A 247 -8.78 8.05 -12.06
CA TYR A 247 -8.67 6.96 -13.03
C TYR A 247 -10.02 6.27 -13.17
N ASP A 248 -10.20 5.48 -14.24
CA ASP A 248 -11.40 4.66 -14.39
C ASP A 248 -11.13 3.25 -13.81
N PRO A 249 -11.77 2.86 -12.69
CA PRO A 249 -11.57 1.55 -12.07
C PRO A 249 -12.13 0.41 -12.92
N PHE A 250 -13.04 0.68 -13.86
CA PHE A 250 -13.78 -0.33 -14.60
C PHE A 250 -13.19 -0.67 -15.97
N THR A 251 -12.11 0.01 -16.39
CA THR A 251 -11.53 -0.18 -17.72
C THR A 251 -10.98 -1.60 -17.98
N ASP A 252 -10.49 -2.30 -16.95
CA ASP A 252 -9.95 -3.68 -17.09
C ASP A 252 -10.62 -4.66 -16.13
N VAL A 253 -11.49 -5.53 -16.66
CA VAL A 253 -12.16 -6.60 -15.91
C VAL A 253 -11.19 -7.58 -15.24
N ARG A 254 -9.93 -7.67 -15.72
CA ARG A 254 -8.90 -8.51 -15.09
C ARG A 254 -8.45 -7.92 -13.76
N ARG A 255 -8.49 -6.59 -13.59
CA ARG A 255 -8.22 -5.91 -12.32
C ARG A 255 -9.22 -6.37 -11.25
N ALA A 256 -10.51 -6.31 -11.57
CA ALA A 256 -11.58 -6.78 -10.67
C ALA A 256 -11.39 -8.24 -10.21
N ARG A 257 -10.89 -9.11 -11.09
CA ARG A 257 -10.56 -10.50 -10.74
C ARG A 257 -9.29 -10.63 -9.89
N ALA A 258 -8.30 -9.79 -10.12
CA ALA A 258 -7.01 -9.86 -9.44
C ALA A 258 -7.08 -9.28 -8.01
N GLU A 259 -7.99 -8.34 -7.77
CA GLU A 259 -8.19 -7.70 -6.46
C GLU A 259 -8.97 -8.60 -5.49
N GLU A 260 -9.99 -9.32 -5.98
CA GLU A 260 -11.03 -9.91 -5.13
C GLU A 260 -10.52 -10.84 -4.02
N PHE A 261 -9.45 -11.63 -4.24
CA PHE A 261 -8.94 -12.49 -3.16
C PHE A 261 -8.30 -11.71 -2.02
N GLY A 262 -7.54 -10.67 -2.36
CA GLY A 262 -6.96 -9.78 -1.35
C GLY A 262 -8.03 -8.96 -0.65
N ASP A 263 -9.03 -8.50 -1.40
CA ASP A 263 -10.22 -7.84 -0.86
C ASP A 263 -10.97 -8.74 0.14
N CYS A 264 -11.30 -9.97 -0.24
CA CYS A 264 -11.97 -10.93 0.64
C CYS A 264 -11.19 -11.12 1.94
N LEU A 265 -9.87 -11.29 1.85
CA LEU A 265 -9.06 -11.51 3.03
C LEU A 265 -8.92 -10.25 3.90
N ALA A 266 -8.66 -9.09 3.30
CA ALA A 266 -8.48 -7.83 4.01
C ALA A 266 -9.78 -7.39 4.69
N GLU A 267 -10.88 -7.30 3.93
CA GLU A 267 -12.21 -6.94 4.45
C GLU A 267 -12.68 -7.96 5.49
N GLY A 268 -12.44 -9.25 5.28
CA GLY A 268 -12.80 -10.29 6.26
C GLY A 268 -12.05 -10.12 7.57
N VAL A 269 -10.72 -10.02 7.53
CA VAL A 269 -9.95 -9.82 8.75
C VAL A 269 -10.34 -8.52 9.45
N PHE A 270 -10.56 -7.42 8.73
CA PHE A 270 -10.86 -6.13 9.33
C PHE A 270 -12.27 -6.06 9.89
N TRP A 271 -13.26 -6.65 9.21
CA TRP A 271 -14.60 -6.86 9.76
C TRP A 271 -14.54 -7.63 11.08
N LEU A 272 -13.73 -8.70 11.13
CA LEU A 272 -13.55 -9.48 12.36
C LEU A 272 -12.98 -8.61 13.50
N LEU A 273 -12.00 -7.75 13.20
CA LEU A 273 -11.42 -6.82 14.17
C LEU A 273 -12.42 -5.75 14.64
N ASP A 274 -13.27 -5.20 13.76
CA ASP A 274 -14.32 -4.24 14.13
C ASP A 274 -15.26 -4.82 15.19
N ASN A 275 -15.51 -6.11 15.12
CA ASN A 275 -16.33 -6.85 16.08
C ASN A 275 -15.58 -7.24 17.37
N GLY A 276 -14.41 -6.63 17.61
CA GLY A 276 -13.58 -6.84 18.80
C GLY A 276 -12.89 -8.20 18.87
N LYS A 277 -12.99 -9.02 17.81
CA LYS A 277 -12.37 -10.35 17.71
C LYS A 277 -10.89 -10.21 17.32
N ARG A 278 -10.22 -11.35 17.16
CA ARG A 278 -8.79 -11.43 16.84
C ARG A 278 -8.60 -12.14 15.51
N VAL A 279 -7.47 -11.90 14.84
CA VAL A 279 -7.11 -12.57 13.57
C VAL A 279 -7.23 -14.10 13.65
N ARG A 280 -6.83 -14.69 14.78
CA ARG A 280 -6.91 -16.15 15.01
C ARG A 280 -8.32 -16.71 15.06
N ASP A 281 -9.33 -15.86 15.24
CA ASP A 281 -10.74 -16.25 15.30
C ASP A 281 -11.33 -16.40 13.88
N ALA A 282 -10.55 -16.08 12.83
CA ALA A 282 -10.90 -16.26 11.42
C ALA A 282 -10.78 -17.74 10.99
N ASP A 283 -11.57 -18.61 11.62
CA ASP A 283 -11.62 -20.03 11.29
C ASP A 283 -12.40 -20.32 10.00
N ILE A 284 -12.47 -21.59 9.60
CA ILE A 284 -13.17 -22.01 8.38
C ILE A 284 -14.68 -21.68 8.41
N GLY A 285 -15.30 -21.70 9.59
CA GLY A 285 -16.71 -21.40 9.77
C GLY A 285 -16.97 -19.91 9.57
N TYR A 286 -16.11 -19.06 10.13
CA TYR A 286 -16.08 -17.63 9.89
C TYR A 286 -15.93 -17.32 8.39
N TRP A 287 -14.92 -17.87 7.72
CA TRP A 287 -14.68 -17.59 6.30
C TRP A 287 -15.83 -18.02 5.40
N ARG A 288 -16.48 -19.16 5.70
CA ARG A 288 -17.67 -19.59 4.95
C ARG A 288 -18.80 -18.56 5.06
N GLN A 289 -19.04 -18.02 6.26
CA GLN A 289 -20.07 -16.99 6.46
C GLN A 289 -19.69 -15.68 5.77
N PHE A 290 -18.45 -15.21 5.98
CA PHE A 290 -17.96 -13.97 5.40
C PHE A 290 -17.99 -13.99 3.86
N LEU A 291 -17.52 -15.06 3.23
CA LEU A 291 -17.52 -15.15 1.76
C LEU A 291 -18.94 -15.17 1.18
N ASN A 292 -19.91 -15.75 1.89
CA ASN A 292 -21.32 -15.66 1.49
C ASN A 292 -21.84 -14.21 1.58
N MET A 293 -21.52 -13.48 2.65
CA MET A 293 -21.87 -12.06 2.80
C MET A 293 -21.23 -11.23 1.68
N ARG A 294 -19.94 -11.43 1.39
CA ARG A 294 -19.22 -10.74 0.31
C ARG A 294 -19.87 -10.99 -1.06
N GLN A 295 -20.27 -12.23 -1.37
CA GLN A 295 -20.98 -12.55 -2.60
C GLN A 295 -22.35 -11.87 -2.69
N GLN A 296 -23.08 -11.81 -1.57
CA GLN A 296 -24.36 -11.09 -1.49
C GLN A 296 -24.15 -9.59 -1.72
N PHE A 297 -23.16 -8.99 -1.07
CA PHE A 297 -22.80 -7.58 -1.25
C PHE A 297 -22.54 -7.24 -2.72
N ILE A 298 -21.68 -8.00 -3.42
CA ILE A 298 -21.40 -7.76 -4.84
C ILE A 298 -22.68 -7.89 -5.69
N THR A 299 -23.58 -8.81 -5.33
CA THR A 299 -24.87 -9.00 -6.00
C THR A 299 -25.79 -7.78 -5.81
N GLU A 300 -25.83 -7.20 -4.61
CA GLU A 300 -26.60 -6.00 -4.31
C GLU A 300 -26.05 -4.78 -5.07
N VAL A 301 -24.72 -4.59 -5.09
CA VAL A 301 -24.07 -3.52 -5.86
C VAL A 301 -24.39 -3.67 -7.36
N LEU A 302 -24.34 -4.90 -7.90
CA LEU A 302 -24.68 -5.17 -9.29
C LEU A 302 -26.16 -4.89 -9.60
N ALA A 303 -27.07 -5.20 -8.68
CA ALA A 303 -28.49 -4.86 -8.83
C ALA A 303 -28.70 -3.35 -8.90
N ARG A 304 -28.04 -2.58 -8.00
CA ARG A 304 -28.10 -1.10 -8.02
C ARG A 304 -27.51 -0.52 -9.30
N ALA A 305 -26.32 -0.97 -9.71
CA ALA A 305 -25.68 -0.55 -10.97
C ALA A 305 -26.56 -0.78 -12.20
N SER A 306 -27.41 -1.81 -12.18
CA SER A 306 -28.28 -2.15 -13.31
C SER A 306 -29.46 -1.20 -13.48
N VAL A 307 -29.93 -0.59 -12.39
CA VAL A 307 -31.16 0.23 -12.37
C VAL A 307 -30.89 1.72 -12.19
N GLN A 308 -29.70 2.11 -11.73
CA GLN A 308 -29.36 3.50 -11.51
C GLN A 308 -29.30 4.29 -12.83
N PRO A 309 -29.78 5.55 -12.83
CA PRO A 309 -29.57 6.45 -13.96
C PRO A 309 -28.08 6.74 -14.16
N MET A 310 -27.49 6.15 -15.22
CA MET A 310 -26.11 6.37 -15.64
C MET A 310 -25.95 6.09 -17.14
N GLU A 311 -24.96 6.70 -17.78
CA GLU A 311 -24.70 6.52 -19.21
C GLU A 311 -24.29 5.07 -19.51
N GLU A 312 -24.74 4.50 -20.63
CA GLU A 312 -24.46 3.09 -20.97
C GLU A 312 -22.95 2.81 -21.11
N LYS A 313 -22.20 3.81 -21.58
CA LYS A 313 -20.73 3.75 -21.70
C LYS A 313 -20.01 3.61 -20.35
N GLU A 314 -20.65 4.03 -19.25
CA GLU A 314 -20.14 3.91 -17.87
C GLU A 314 -20.70 2.65 -17.21
N ARG A 315 -21.98 2.35 -17.45
CA ARG A 315 -22.69 1.18 -16.91
C ARG A 315 -22.09 -0.14 -17.36
N GLY A 316 -21.86 -0.31 -18.65
CA GLY A 316 -21.41 -1.56 -19.25
C GLY A 316 -20.11 -2.08 -18.62
N PRO A 317 -19.03 -1.26 -18.60
CA PRO A 317 -17.77 -1.62 -17.93
C PRO A 317 -17.94 -1.95 -16.44
N MET A 318 -18.69 -1.14 -15.69
CA MET A 318 -18.94 -1.38 -14.26
C MET A 318 -19.62 -2.73 -14.02
N ILE A 319 -20.69 -3.04 -14.76
CA ILE A 319 -21.39 -4.33 -14.66
C ILE A 319 -20.47 -5.50 -15.03
N ALA A 320 -19.67 -5.34 -16.09
CA ALA A 320 -18.72 -6.37 -16.51
C ALA A 320 -17.67 -6.65 -15.41
N ALA A 321 -17.15 -5.59 -14.79
CA ALA A 321 -16.18 -5.68 -13.71
C ALA A 321 -16.78 -6.33 -12.44
N LEU A 322 -18.00 -5.93 -12.04
CA LEU A 322 -18.73 -6.54 -10.92
C LEU A 322 -19.01 -8.03 -11.14
N LYS A 323 -19.43 -8.43 -12.36
CA LYS A 323 -19.60 -9.85 -12.71
C LYS A 323 -18.29 -10.61 -12.60
N ALA A 324 -17.18 -10.00 -13.02
CA ALA A 324 -15.87 -10.60 -12.97
C ALA A 324 -15.36 -10.79 -11.53
N ALA A 325 -15.56 -9.79 -10.66
CA ALA A 325 -15.28 -9.88 -9.22
C ALA A 325 -16.18 -10.93 -8.54
N ARG A 326 -17.49 -10.93 -8.81
CA ARG A 326 -18.42 -11.94 -8.25
C ARG A 326 -18.02 -13.36 -8.62
N GLY A 327 -17.78 -13.61 -9.92
CA GLY A 327 -17.39 -14.94 -10.39
C GLY A 327 -16.06 -15.39 -9.78
N ARG A 328 -15.16 -14.45 -9.50
CA ARG A 328 -13.92 -14.72 -8.77
C ARG A 328 -14.19 -15.05 -7.30
N CYS A 329 -14.98 -14.24 -6.60
CA CYS A 329 -15.37 -14.43 -5.20
C CYS A 329 -15.98 -15.83 -4.95
N GLN A 330 -16.81 -16.31 -5.87
CA GLN A 330 -17.43 -17.64 -5.82
C GLN A 330 -16.44 -18.81 -5.83
N THR A 331 -15.22 -18.58 -6.31
CA THR A 331 -14.16 -19.59 -6.36
C THR A 331 -13.22 -19.55 -5.16
N VAL A 332 -13.37 -18.57 -4.26
CA VAL A 332 -12.56 -18.49 -3.05
C VAL A 332 -12.99 -19.60 -2.08
N ASP A 333 -12.06 -20.49 -1.77
CA ASP A 333 -12.26 -21.55 -0.78
C ASP A 333 -12.02 -21.00 0.64
N PRO A 334 -12.94 -21.17 1.60
CA PRO A 334 -12.70 -20.85 3.00
C PRO A 334 -11.40 -21.44 3.57
N GLU A 335 -11.01 -22.65 3.15
CA GLU A 335 -9.77 -23.28 3.61
C GLU A 335 -8.52 -22.55 3.07
N LEU A 336 -8.59 -22.03 1.84
CA LEU A 336 -7.52 -21.19 1.28
C LEU A 336 -7.31 -19.94 2.13
N CYS A 337 -8.38 -19.31 2.63
CA CYS A 337 -8.26 -18.14 3.50
C CYS A 337 -7.56 -18.46 4.83
N VAL A 338 -7.92 -19.59 5.47
CA VAL A 338 -7.27 -20.06 6.69
C VAL A 338 -5.78 -20.37 6.44
N ASN A 339 -5.49 -21.13 5.37
CA ASN A 339 -4.13 -21.50 5.00
C ASN A 339 -3.28 -20.27 4.68
N TYR A 340 -3.86 -19.26 4.02
CA TYR A 340 -3.17 -18.01 3.73
C TYR A 340 -2.79 -17.26 5.01
N LEU A 341 -3.69 -17.11 5.98
CA LEU A 341 -3.37 -16.46 7.26
C LEU A 341 -2.31 -17.21 8.08
N GLN A 342 -2.31 -18.54 8.02
CA GLN A 342 -1.27 -19.36 8.64
C GLN A 342 0.08 -19.17 7.95
N ALA A 343 0.13 -19.18 6.62
CA ALA A 343 1.32 -18.91 5.83
C ALA A 343 1.87 -17.51 6.14
N TRP A 344 1.00 -16.49 6.14
CA TRP A 344 1.36 -15.12 6.49
C TRP A 344 1.99 -15.01 7.87
N HIS A 345 1.44 -15.71 8.88
CA HIS A 345 2.01 -15.71 10.23
C HIS A 345 3.44 -16.27 10.28
N LYS A 346 3.70 -17.36 9.53
CA LYS A 346 5.05 -17.95 9.41
C LYS A 346 5.99 -17.01 8.68
N ASP A 347 5.51 -16.37 7.61
CA ASP A 347 6.29 -15.44 6.80
C ASP A 347 6.72 -14.19 7.58
N ARG A 348 5.91 -13.71 8.53
CA ARG A 348 6.36 -12.65 9.47
C ARG A 348 7.61 -13.07 10.25
N THR A 349 7.64 -14.33 10.70
CA THR A 349 8.78 -14.87 11.46
C THR A 349 9.99 -15.06 10.55
N ARG A 350 9.77 -15.55 9.33
CA ARG A 350 10.79 -15.69 8.28
C ARG A 350 11.41 -14.33 7.94
N TRP A 351 10.59 -13.31 7.70
CA TRP A 351 11.03 -11.95 7.40
C TRP A 351 11.84 -11.34 8.54
N SER A 352 11.34 -11.41 9.78
CA SER A 352 12.07 -10.88 10.94
C SER A 352 13.44 -11.55 11.13
N THR A 353 13.51 -12.87 10.88
CA THR A 353 14.77 -13.63 10.95
C THR A 353 15.72 -13.22 9.83
N TYR A 354 15.19 -13.07 8.61
CA TYR A 354 15.94 -12.61 7.44
C TYR A 354 16.53 -11.21 7.66
N LEU A 355 15.75 -10.24 8.17
CA LEU A 355 16.25 -8.90 8.47
C LEU A 355 17.42 -8.92 9.46
N LYS A 356 17.29 -9.67 10.56
CA LYS A 356 18.38 -9.82 11.55
C LYS A 356 19.63 -10.44 10.95
N HIS A 357 19.46 -11.42 10.07
CA HIS A 357 20.57 -12.06 9.38
C HIS A 357 21.27 -11.08 8.42
N GLN A 358 20.51 -10.29 7.66
CA GLN A 358 21.08 -9.25 6.78
C GLN A 358 21.84 -8.18 7.56
N GLU A 359 21.31 -7.71 8.69
CA GLU A 359 22.02 -6.78 9.57
C GLU A 359 23.32 -7.37 10.12
N PHE A 360 23.31 -8.66 10.49
CA PHE A 360 24.50 -9.35 10.94
C PHE A 360 25.56 -9.44 9.84
N LEU A 361 25.17 -9.83 8.61
CA LEU A 361 26.08 -9.92 7.47
C LEU A 361 26.64 -8.56 7.04
N PHE A 362 25.81 -7.52 7.05
CA PHE A 362 26.22 -6.17 6.69
C PHE A 362 27.18 -5.56 7.73
N GLY A 363 27.04 -5.96 8.99
CA GLY A 363 27.89 -5.55 10.09
C GLY A 363 27.51 -4.20 10.72
N ARG A 364 28.18 -3.85 11.82
CA ARG A 364 27.98 -2.56 12.49
C ARG A 364 28.78 -1.47 11.78
N ARG A 365 28.08 -0.65 10.99
CA ARG A 365 28.57 0.66 10.54
C ARG A 365 27.77 1.74 11.25
N GLU A 366 28.44 2.74 11.81
CA GLU A 366 27.78 3.84 12.52
C GLU A 366 26.98 4.74 11.57
N SER A 367 27.48 4.91 10.34
CA SER A 367 26.90 5.73 9.28
C SER A 367 27.03 5.02 7.93
N PRO A 368 26.17 4.02 7.63
CA PRO A 368 26.18 3.34 6.33
C PRO A 368 25.80 4.33 5.22
N THR A 369 26.48 4.23 4.07
CA THR A 369 26.09 4.98 2.87
C THR A 369 25.17 4.12 2.00
N VAL A 370 24.34 4.74 1.16
CA VAL A 370 23.48 3.99 0.24
C VAL A 370 24.32 3.11 -0.70
N LYS A 371 25.48 3.59 -1.16
CA LYS A 371 26.43 2.81 -1.97
C LYS A 371 26.90 1.54 -1.26
N ASP A 372 27.11 1.59 0.06
CA ASP A 372 27.50 0.40 0.83
C ASP A 372 26.37 -0.62 0.89
N VAL A 373 25.15 -0.17 1.14
CA VAL A 373 23.96 -1.03 1.20
C VAL A 373 23.67 -1.66 -0.15
N LEU A 374 23.70 -0.87 -1.24
CA LEU A 374 23.49 -1.39 -2.59
C LEU A 374 24.54 -2.45 -2.96
N ARG A 375 25.83 -2.19 -2.64
CA ARG A 375 26.90 -3.16 -2.88
C ARG A 375 26.69 -4.44 -2.09
N HIS A 376 26.31 -4.34 -0.81
CA HIS A 376 26.01 -5.50 0.04
C HIS A 376 24.87 -6.35 -0.53
N LEU A 377 23.82 -5.69 -1.02
CA LEU A 377 22.66 -6.35 -1.62
C LEU A 377 22.89 -6.80 -3.08
N GLY A 378 24.07 -6.55 -3.65
CA GLY A 378 24.36 -6.85 -5.05
C GLY A 378 23.53 -6.05 -6.06
N LEU A 379 23.03 -4.88 -5.65
CA LEU A 379 22.16 -4.03 -6.46
C LEU A 379 22.97 -3.07 -7.32
N GLN A 380 22.54 -2.93 -8.58
CA GLN A 380 22.97 -1.85 -9.45
C GLN A 380 21.95 -0.73 -9.36
N ALA A 381 22.42 0.50 -9.14
CA ALA A 381 21.57 1.68 -9.08
C ALA A 381 22.13 2.80 -9.97
N ALA A 382 21.23 3.66 -10.43
CA ALA A 382 21.56 4.93 -11.06
C ALA A 382 21.20 6.08 -10.10
N GLY A 383 21.95 7.19 -10.16
CA GLY A 383 21.66 8.39 -9.38
C GLY A 383 22.89 8.97 -8.66
N ARG A 384 22.69 10.15 -8.06
CA ARG A 384 23.69 10.79 -7.21
C ARG A 384 23.54 10.26 -5.78
N HIS A 385 24.68 10.08 -5.11
CA HIS A 385 24.76 9.83 -3.69
C HIS A 385 25.63 10.92 -3.08
N ILE A 386 25.15 11.62 -2.06
CA ILE A 386 26.00 12.60 -1.38
C ILE A 386 26.85 11.85 -0.36
N GLN A 387 28.15 11.76 -0.62
CA GLN A 387 29.10 11.30 0.39
C GLN A 387 29.15 12.34 1.52
N GLY A 388 28.66 11.97 2.71
CA GLY A 388 29.09 12.64 3.94
C GLY A 388 28.16 13.67 4.59
N LEU A 389 26.90 13.81 4.17
CA LEU A 389 25.92 14.45 5.06
C LEU A 389 25.45 13.40 6.09
N SER A 390 26.23 13.31 7.17
CA SER A 390 25.65 13.05 8.49
C SER A 390 24.53 14.08 8.67
N VAL A 391 23.30 13.71 8.28
CA VAL A 391 22.10 14.39 8.77
C VAL A 391 22.30 14.42 10.27
N LEU A 392 22.50 15.62 10.83
CA LEU A 392 22.51 15.83 12.26
C LEU A 392 21.31 15.06 12.78
N ARG A 393 21.55 13.98 13.53
CA ARG A 393 20.49 13.14 14.08
C ARG A 393 19.62 14.07 14.91
N SER A 394 18.50 14.49 14.33
CA SER A 394 17.51 15.30 15.03
C SER A 394 16.92 14.39 16.09
N VAL A 395 17.04 14.85 17.34
CA VAL A 395 16.35 14.26 18.47
C VAL A 395 14.87 14.56 18.26
N CYS A 396 14.10 13.53 17.91
CA CYS A 396 12.66 13.51 18.11
C CYS A 396 12.38 12.64 19.33
#